data_AF-A0A8R1TX31-F1
#
_entry.id   AF-A0A8R1TX31-F1
#
_cell.length_a   1.000
_cell.length_b   1.000
_cell.length_c   1.000
_cell.angle_alpha   90.00
_cell.angle_beta   90.00
_cell.angle_gamma   90.00
#
_symmetry.space_group_name_H-M   'P 1'
#
loop_
_entity.id
_entity.type
_entity.pdbx_description
1 polymer ?
#
loop_
_entity_poly.entity_id
_entity_poly.type
_entity_poly.pdbx_seq_one_letter_code
_entity_poly.pdbx_strand_id
1 'polypeptide(L)'
;MKHWLELYIVVAVYTTLGWCQSCSLPSTFSKHMQCIKNTVSANYGTLEAEIREHKRRAIKTCFAQTIAEGNQENRCVLALSDLESKAWDRNGPLRDCSICRTFANGAIKAMLSTSAEEQKCVRSEVSKALTIETEYCLRTKNSSFGGIPEFPDFEEGSYAFKDEIINSVSDYILTYSRLAFCNERKPGRAEATRKCLKNPFDGYLAKHCDALKNCESQIPEACRAQTLQLKKATCVCVEHTRSELKKRLSSIAHAIRDAADSNDRGAASIGGGSKVDQCVGNIKSLVRTPTNDWIEVIDKALEKCLKKKPAGQNLGLDSLINVGCRKVIADTTGTAHIQLKAGFDFINNLMDAMVDRAGRFCGGVQCG
;
A
#
# COMPACT_ATOMS: atom_id res chain seq x y z
N MET A 1 -37.64 -12.72 -6.81
CA MET A 1 -37.49 -12.14 -8.17
C MET A 1 -36.49 -10.97 -8.27
N LYS A 2 -36.04 -10.32 -7.17
CA LYS A 2 -35.08 -9.20 -7.23
C LYS A 2 -33.61 -9.59 -7.46
N HIS A 3 -33.17 -10.79 -7.09
CA HIS A 3 -31.76 -11.20 -7.26
C HIS A 3 -31.36 -11.61 -8.69
N TRP A 4 -32.31 -11.82 -9.59
CA TRP A 4 -32.01 -12.21 -10.98
C TRP A 4 -31.67 -11.00 -11.87
N LEU A 5 -32.16 -9.80 -11.55
CA LEU A 5 -31.91 -8.59 -12.34
C LEU A 5 -30.50 -8.03 -12.16
N GLU A 6 -29.90 -8.14 -10.96
CA GLU A 6 -28.55 -7.62 -10.72
C GLU A 6 -27.46 -8.44 -11.43
N LEU A 7 -27.66 -9.75 -11.58
CA LEU A 7 -26.70 -10.61 -12.30
C LEU A 7 -26.70 -10.32 -13.82
N TYR A 8 -27.86 -9.99 -14.39
CA TYR A 8 -27.96 -9.67 -15.82
C TYR A 8 -27.32 -8.33 -16.20
N ILE A 9 -27.35 -7.32 -15.31
CA ILE A 9 -26.69 -6.03 -15.59
C ILE A 9 -25.16 -6.21 -15.64
N VAL A 10 -24.60 -7.11 -14.83
CA VAL A 10 -23.16 -7.38 -14.89
C VAL A 10 -22.82 -8.19 -16.15
N VAL A 11 -23.61 -9.19 -16.54
CA VAL A 11 -23.29 -10.03 -17.72
C VAL A 11 -23.56 -9.32 -19.05
N ALA A 12 -24.60 -8.49 -19.14
CA ALA A 12 -24.98 -7.81 -20.39
C ALA A 12 -24.01 -6.70 -20.83
N VAL A 13 -23.14 -6.20 -19.95
CA VAL A 13 -22.13 -5.20 -20.30
C VAL A 13 -20.84 -5.85 -20.86
N TYR A 14 -20.66 -7.17 -20.73
CA TYR A 14 -19.43 -7.84 -21.19
C TYR A 14 -19.49 -8.46 -22.59
N THR A 15 -20.67 -8.68 -23.18
CA THR A 15 -20.78 -9.38 -24.48
C THR A 15 -20.79 -8.47 -25.71
N THR A 16 -20.77 -7.14 -25.56
CA THR A 16 -20.50 -6.21 -26.67
C THR A 16 -19.15 -5.52 -26.52
N LEU A 17 -18.12 -6.26 -26.12
CA LEU A 17 -16.75 -5.91 -26.48
C LEU A 17 -16.56 -6.26 -27.96
N GLY A 18 -17.22 -5.51 -28.85
CA GLY A 18 -16.76 -5.38 -30.21
C GLY A 18 -15.38 -4.72 -30.12
N TRP A 19 -14.33 -5.51 -30.19
CA TRP A 19 -12.98 -4.97 -30.36
C TRP A 19 -13.03 -4.19 -31.65
N CYS A 20 -13.00 -2.86 -31.56
CA CYS A 20 -12.83 -2.07 -32.76
C CYS A 20 -11.48 -2.51 -33.33
N GLN A 21 -11.45 -3.12 -34.51
CA GLN A 21 -10.20 -3.61 -35.12
C GLN A 21 -9.15 -2.49 -35.27
N SER A 22 -9.56 -1.23 -35.18
CA SER A 22 -8.69 -0.06 -35.22
C SER A 22 -8.03 0.30 -33.88
N CYS A 23 -8.43 -0.29 -32.75
CA CYS A 23 -7.90 0.06 -31.43
C CYS A 23 -6.99 -1.03 -30.85
N SER A 24 -5.67 -0.82 -30.90
CA SER A 24 -4.76 -1.58 -30.05
C SER A 24 -4.88 -1.10 -28.61
N LEU A 25 -5.77 -1.73 -27.84
CA LEU A 25 -6.06 -1.32 -26.46
C LEU A 25 -4.82 -1.32 -25.54
N PRO A 26 -3.92 -2.35 -25.56
CA PRO A 26 -2.69 -2.31 -24.76
C PRO A 26 -1.75 -1.15 -25.13
N SER A 27 -1.61 -0.86 -26.43
CA SER A 27 -0.78 0.25 -26.91
C SER A 27 -1.37 1.61 -26.51
N THR A 28 -2.69 1.77 -26.67
CA THR A 28 -3.38 3.02 -26.30
C THR A 28 -3.32 3.26 -24.79
N PHE A 29 -3.51 2.20 -24.00
CA PHE A 29 -3.37 2.29 -22.55
C PHE A 29 -1.93 2.60 -22.12
N SER A 30 -0.92 1.99 -22.76
CA SER A 30 0.50 2.31 -22.54
C SER A 30 0.81 3.79 -22.83
N LYS A 31 0.34 4.33 -23.96
CA LYS A 31 0.49 5.76 -24.31
C LYS A 31 -0.19 6.67 -23.30
N HIS A 32 -1.40 6.30 -22.84
CA HIS A 32 -2.11 7.06 -21.80
C HIS A 32 -1.33 7.08 -20.47
N MET A 33 -0.81 5.93 -20.03
CA MET A 33 0.03 5.82 -18.83
C MET A 33 1.32 6.64 -18.97
N GLN A 34 1.94 6.65 -20.16
CA GLN A 34 3.12 7.46 -20.44
C GLN A 34 2.81 8.97 -20.42
N CYS A 35 1.65 9.40 -20.92
CA CYS A 35 1.19 10.78 -20.78
C CYS A 35 1.10 11.17 -19.30
N ILE A 36 0.46 10.33 -18.47
CA ILE A 36 0.31 10.58 -17.03
C ILE A 36 1.70 10.67 -16.39
N LYS A 37 2.60 9.73 -16.69
CA LYS A 37 3.98 9.74 -16.20
C LYS A 37 4.67 11.06 -16.52
N ASN A 38 4.64 11.49 -17.78
CA ASN A 38 5.29 12.73 -18.21
C ASN A 38 4.67 13.97 -17.53
N THR A 39 3.35 14.01 -17.42
CA THR A 39 2.61 15.12 -16.80
C THR A 39 2.91 15.20 -15.30
N VAL A 40 2.90 14.07 -14.60
CA VAL A 40 3.24 13.97 -13.17
C VAL A 40 4.69 14.36 -12.93
N SER A 41 5.64 13.82 -13.72
CA SER A 41 7.05 14.17 -13.60
C SER A 41 7.33 15.65 -13.83
N ALA A 42 6.69 16.26 -14.83
CA ALA A 42 6.86 17.69 -15.13
C ALA A 42 6.28 18.61 -14.04
N ASN A 43 5.24 18.17 -13.32
CA ASN A 43 4.55 18.95 -12.30
C ASN A 43 4.76 18.41 -10.88
N TYR A 44 5.80 17.59 -10.68
CA TYR A 44 5.91 16.73 -9.49
C TYR A 44 5.85 17.52 -8.19
N GLY A 45 6.63 18.60 -8.07
CA GLY A 45 6.64 19.44 -6.87
C GLY A 45 5.27 20.05 -6.55
N THR A 46 4.55 20.53 -7.57
CA THR A 46 3.21 21.10 -7.41
C THR A 46 2.19 20.05 -6.97
N LEU A 47 2.25 18.85 -7.55
CA LEU A 47 1.35 17.75 -7.20
C LEU A 47 1.66 17.17 -5.82
N GLU A 48 2.94 17.02 -5.46
CA GLU A 48 3.34 16.56 -4.13
C GLU A 48 2.94 17.57 -3.04
N ALA A 49 3.09 18.87 -3.31
CA ALA A 49 2.63 19.93 -2.42
C ALA A 49 1.11 19.88 -2.23
N GLU A 50 0.34 19.71 -3.31
CA GLU A 50 -1.11 19.53 -3.22
C GLU A 50 -1.47 18.32 -2.36
N ILE A 51 -0.84 17.16 -2.60
CA ILE A 51 -1.09 15.94 -1.83
C ILE A 51 -0.85 16.18 -0.34
N ARG A 52 0.26 16.82 0.02
CA ARG A 52 0.59 17.12 1.41
C ARG A 52 -0.43 18.05 2.05
N GLU A 53 -0.73 19.18 1.42
CA GLU A 53 -1.67 20.18 1.93
C GLU A 53 -3.08 19.58 2.09
N HIS A 54 -3.55 18.90 1.04
CA HIS A 54 -4.87 18.29 1.02
C HIS A 54 -4.97 17.12 2.00
N LYS A 55 -3.90 16.34 2.23
CA LYS A 55 -3.88 15.30 3.24
C LYS A 55 -4.02 15.87 4.65
N ARG A 56 -3.30 16.95 4.98
CA ARG A 56 -3.42 17.61 6.30
C ARG A 56 -4.80 18.23 6.48
N ARG A 57 -5.36 18.87 5.44
CA ARG A 57 -6.74 19.36 5.46
C ARG A 57 -7.75 18.22 5.63
N ALA A 58 -7.57 17.10 4.94
CA ALA A 58 -8.42 15.92 5.08
C ALA A 58 -8.37 15.33 6.49
N ILE A 59 -7.19 15.33 7.13
CA ILE A 59 -7.05 14.92 8.53
C ILE A 59 -7.82 15.87 9.45
N LYS A 60 -7.67 17.19 9.28
CA LYS A 60 -8.44 18.19 10.04
C LYS A 60 -9.96 18.02 9.88
N THR A 61 -10.44 17.63 8.70
CA THR A 61 -11.86 17.48 8.40
C THR A 61 -12.43 16.12 8.84
N CYS A 62 -11.67 15.03 8.68
CA CYS A 62 -12.17 13.67 8.85
C CYS A 62 -11.82 13.02 10.18
N PHE A 63 -10.79 13.51 10.88
CA PHE A 63 -10.41 13.05 12.20
C PHE A 63 -10.72 14.10 13.25
N ALA A 64 -11.19 13.61 14.40
CA ALA A 64 -11.24 14.42 15.60
C ALA A 64 -9.82 14.75 16.08
N GLN A 65 -9.62 15.97 16.57
CA GLN A 65 -8.33 16.42 17.11
C GLN A 65 -8.15 15.96 18.56
N THR A 66 -9.24 15.67 19.26
CA THR A 66 -9.22 15.16 20.65
C THR A 66 -10.09 13.92 20.84
N ILE A 67 -9.89 13.20 21.95
CA ILE A 67 -10.75 12.06 22.33
C ILE A 67 -12.19 12.51 22.61
N ALA A 68 -12.37 13.70 23.20
CA ALA A 68 -13.69 14.26 23.48
C ALA A 68 -14.48 14.51 22.18
N GLU A 69 -13.86 15.19 21.22
CA GLU A 69 -14.42 15.38 19.87
C GLU A 69 -14.69 14.04 19.17
N GLY A 70 -13.76 13.08 19.25
CA GLY A 70 -13.95 11.77 18.62
C GLY A 70 -15.13 10.99 19.20
N ASN A 71 -15.46 11.21 20.48
CA ASN A 71 -16.65 10.66 21.11
C ASN A 71 -17.94 11.38 20.66
N GLN A 72 -17.87 12.70 20.47
CA GLN A 72 -19.00 13.52 20.06
C GLN A 72 -19.33 13.35 18.57
N GLU A 73 -18.34 13.39 17.69
CA GLU A 73 -18.50 13.36 16.22
C GLU A 73 -18.44 11.95 15.62
N ASN A 74 -18.19 10.93 16.45
CA ASN A 74 -18.03 9.54 16.02
C ASN A 74 -16.91 9.37 14.96
N ARG A 75 -15.80 10.09 15.14
CA ARG A 75 -14.59 10.03 14.31
C ARG A 75 -13.43 9.36 15.04
N CYS A 76 -12.47 8.81 14.27
CA CYS A 76 -11.18 8.44 14.84
C CYS A 76 -10.37 9.69 15.22
N VAL A 77 -9.40 9.53 16.11
CA VAL A 77 -8.58 10.64 16.62
C VAL A 77 -7.21 10.65 15.95
N LEU A 78 -6.84 11.80 15.37
CA LEU A 78 -5.52 12.11 14.84
C LEU A 78 -5.37 13.64 14.81
N ALA A 79 -4.52 14.17 15.69
CA ALA A 79 -4.28 15.60 15.74
C ALA A 79 -3.28 16.03 14.66
N LEU A 80 -3.40 17.27 14.16
CA LEU A 80 -2.42 17.81 13.22
C LEU A 80 -0.99 17.88 13.81
N SER A 81 -0.88 18.06 15.12
CA SER A 81 0.40 18.04 15.84
C SER A 81 1.08 16.67 15.81
N ASP A 82 0.31 15.57 15.71
CA ASP A 82 0.89 14.23 15.57
C ASP A 82 1.69 14.09 14.25
N LEU A 83 1.38 14.92 13.24
CA LEU A 83 2.03 14.96 11.93
C LEU A 83 3.30 15.83 11.91
N GLU A 84 3.72 16.39 13.05
CA GLU A 84 4.98 17.13 13.17
C GLU A 84 6.16 16.19 13.41
N SER A 85 5.90 14.99 13.94
CA SER A 85 6.88 13.91 14.09
C SER A 85 6.75 12.89 12.95
N LYS A 86 7.83 12.21 12.60
CA LYS A 86 7.75 11.11 11.63
C LYS A 86 7.08 9.88 12.25
N ALA A 87 6.44 9.06 11.41
CA ALA A 87 5.80 7.82 11.83
C ALA A 87 6.76 6.83 12.54
N TRP A 88 8.05 6.89 12.23
CA TRP A 88 9.09 6.07 12.82
C TRP A 88 9.86 6.74 13.97
N ASP A 89 9.52 7.99 14.31
CA ASP A 89 10.14 8.71 15.42
C ASP A 89 9.67 8.18 16.78
N ARG A 90 10.32 8.66 17.85
CA ARG A 90 10.04 8.28 19.24
C ARG A 90 8.61 8.59 19.69
N ASN A 91 7.91 9.51 19.04
CA ASN A 91 6.53 9.87 19.35
C ASN A 91 5.51 9.23 18.39
N GLY A 92 5.97 8.51 17.37
CA GLY A 92 5.12 7.87 16.37
C GLY A 92 4.48 6.55 16.86
N PRO A 93 3.78 5.83 15.98
CA PRO A 93 3.20 4.50 16.24
C PRO A 93 4.18 3.48 16.83
N LEU A 94 5.48 3.65 16.59
CA LEU A 94 6.55 2.76 17.06
C LEU A 94 7.21 3.21 18.39
N ARG A 95 6.62 4.16 19.12
CA ARG A 95 7.18 4.71 20.37
C ARG A 95 7.52 3.66 21.44
N ASP A 96 6.72 2.59 21.53
CA ASP A 96 6.87 1.55 22.55
C ASP A 96 7.65 0.33 22.03
N CYS A 97 8.21 0.41 20.81
CA CYS A 97 8.97 -0.66 20.16
C CYS A 97 10.31 -0.17 19.59
N SER A 98 11.37 -0.20 20.41
CA SER A 98 12.73 0.22 20.00
C SER A 98 13.26 -0.55 18.78
N ILE A 99 13.06 -1.87 18.73
CA ILE A 99 13.48 -2.70 17.61
C ILE A 99 12.75 -2.35 16.32
N CYS A 100 11.44 -2.05 16.41
CA CYS A 100 10.65 -1.62 15.27
C CYS A 100 11.16 -0.29 14.73
N ARG A 101 11.55 0.65 15.60
CA ARG A 101 12.15 1.92 15.15
C ARG A 101 13.48 1.72 14.45
N THR A 102 14.36 0.86 14.97
CA THR A 102 15.64 0.54 14.31
C THR A 102 15.40 -0.03 12.92
N PHE A 103 14.46 -0.98 12.80
CA PHE A 103 14.09 -1.56 11.51
C PHE A 103 13.46 -0.52 10.58
N ALA A 104 12.49 0.26 11.07
CA ALA A 104 11.82 1.31 10.32
C ALA A 104 12.83 2.34 9.78
N ASN A 105 13.78 2.78 10.61
CA ASN A 105 14.86 3.67 10.18
C ASN A 105 15.71 3.03 9.08
N GLY A 106 16.01 1.73 9.20
CA GLY A 106 16.69 0.96 8.16
C GLY A 106 15.91 0.93 6.85
N ALA A 107 14.62 0.55 6.91
CA ALA A 107 13.73 0.45 5.75
C ALA A 107 13.52 1.81 5.06
N ILE A 108 13.33 2.88 5.83
CA ILE A 108 13.21 4.26 5.30
C ILE A 108 14.54 4.71 4.68
N LYS A 109 15.68 4.40 5.31
CA LYS A 109 16.98 4.70 4.73
C LYS A 109 17.16 4.00 3.39
N ALA A 110 16.79 2.72 3.33
CA ALA A 110 16.89 1.87 2.16
C ALA A 110 15.98 2.29 1.00
N MET A 111 14.71 2.60 1.30
CA MET A 111 13.71 2.86 0.27
C MET A 111 13.62 4.34 -0.14
N LEU A 112 13.91 5.26 0.79
CA LEU A 112 13.67 6.69 0.59
C LEU A 112 14.93 7.54 0.72
N SER A 113 16.05 7.00 1.21
CA SER A 113 17.28 7.78 1.44
C SER A 113 18.52 7.27 0.71
N THR A 114 18.39 6.24 -0.12
CA THR A 114 19.43 5.75 -1.04
C THR A 114 19.58 6.66 -2.25
N SER A 115 20.55 6.37 -3.13
CA SER A 115 20.74 7.17 -4.34
C SER A 115 19.54 7.11 -5.28
N ALA A 116 19.42 8.08 -6.19
CA ALA A 116 18.30 8.17 -7.13
C ALA A 116 18.13 6.87 -7.96
N GLU A 117 19.25 6.28 -8.39
CA GLU A 117 19.31 5.06 -9.17
C GLU A 117 18.83 3.84 -8.36
N GLU A 118 19.23 3.75 -7.10
CA GLU A 118 18.82 2.67 -6.19
C GLU A 118 17.32 2.76 -5.87
N GLN A 119 16.82 3.97 -5.59
CA GLN A 119 15.38 4.18 -5.35
C GLN A 119 14.55 3.86 -6.59
N LYS A 120 14.98 4.33 -7.78
CA LYS A 120 14.33 4.01 -9.05
C LYS A 120 14.28 2.50 -9.27
N CYS A 121 15.39 1.81 -9.02
CA CYS A 121 15.45 0.35 -9.11
C CYS A 121 14.43 -0.32 -8.17
N VAL A 122 14.37 0.06 -6.89
CA VAL A 122 13.40 -0.51 -5.93
C VAL A 122 11.96 -0.28 -6.39
N ARG A 123 11.62 0.94 -6.82
CA ARG A 123 10.29 1.26 -7.34
C ARG A 123 9.93 0.46 -8.59
N SER A 124 10.87 0.25 -9.50
CA SER A 124 10.66 -0.57 -10.69
C SER A 124 10.35 -2.03 -10.33
N GLU A 125 11.09 -2.64 -9.39
CA GLU A 125 10.81 -4.02 -8.98
C GLU A 125 9.45 -4.16 -8.27
N VAL A 126 9.06 -3.18 -7.43
CA VAL A 126 7.72 -3.14 -6.82
C VAL A 126 6.62 -2.95 -7.88
N SER A 127 6.85 -2.08 -8.87
CA SER A 127 5.89 -1.82 -9.95
C SER A 127 5.67 -3.05 -10.83
N LYS A 128 6.72 -3.84 -11.09
CA LYS A 128 6.61 -5.13 -11.78
C LYS A 128 5.76 -6.13 -11.00
N ALA A 129 6.05 -6.30 -9.71
CA ALA A 129 5.27 -7.20 -8.86
C ALA A 129 3.79 -6.79 -8.82
N LEU A 130 3.51 -5.49 -8.72
CA LEU A 130 2.15 -4.94 -8.76
C LEU A 130 1.47 -5.15 -10.12
N THR A 131 2.20 -5.00 -11.22
CA THR A 131 1.70 -5.28 -12.58
C THR A 131 1.24 -6.73 -12.68
N ILE A 132 2.05 -7.68 -12.19
CA ILE A 132 1.73 -9.12 -12.20
C ILE A 132 0.46 -9.42 -11.38
N GLU A 133 0.34 -8.88 -10.16
CA GLU A 133 -0.90 -9.03 -9.36
C GLU A 133 -2.12 -8.47 -10.08
N THR A 134 -1.94 -7.32 -10.72
CA THR A 134 -3.03 -6.63 -11.42
C THR A 134 -3.47 -7.42 -12.64
N GLU A 135 -2.54 -7.97 -13.42
CA GLU A 135 -2.83 -8.87 -14.54
C GLU A 135 -3.57 -10.12 -14.08
N TYR A 136 -3.12 -10.74 -12.99
CA TYR A 136 -3.80 -11.90 -12.42
C TYR A 136 -5.24 -11.57 -12.04
N CYS A 137 -5.44 -10.47 -11.30
CA CYS A 137 -6.78 -9.99 -10.96
C CYS A 137 -7.65 -9.73 -12.20
N LEU A 138 -7.10 -9.11 -13.25
CA LEU A 138 -7.84 -8.85 -14.49
C LEU A 138 -8.22 -10.16 -15.19
N ARG A 139 -7.31 -11.15 -15.24
CA ARG A 139 -7.59 -12.48 -15.82
C ARG A 139 -8.65 -13.26 -15.06
N THR A 140 -8.75 -13.10 -13.73
CA THR A 140 -9.86 -13.72 -12.97
C THR A 140 -11.23 -13.12 -13.31
N LYS A 141 -11.28 -11.88 -13.79
CA LYS A 141 -12.52 -11.20 -14.20
C LYS A 141 -12.83 -11.38 -15.69
N ASN A 142 -11.81 -11.56 -16.51
CA ASN A 142 -11.92 -11.87 -17.93
C ASN A 142 -10.79 -12.84 -18.32
N SER A 143 -11.13 -14.12 -18.48
CA SER A 143 -10.15 -15.17 -18.79
C SER A 143 -9.42 -14.97 -20.12
N SER A 144 -10.01 -14.21 -21.06
CA SER A 144 -9.42 -13.87 -22.36
C SER A 144 -8.61 -12.56 -22.34
N PHE A 145 -8.31 -12.01 -21.15
CA PHE A 145 -7.58 -10.75 -21.04
C PHE A 145 -6.11 -10.89 -21.49
N GLY A 146 -5.75 -10.13 -22.54
CA GLY A 146 -4.44 -10.21 -23.21
C GLY A 146 -3.24 -9.59 -22.48
N GLY A 147 -3.44 -8.98 -21.31
CA GLY A 147 -2.38 -8.36 -20.51
C GLY A 147 -2.45 -6.83 -20.46
N ILE A 148 -1.66 -6.24 -19.57
CA ILE A 148 -1.45 -4.79 -19.47
C ILE A 148 0.03 -4.45 -19.68
N PRO A 149 0.36 -3.23 -20.15
CA PRO A 149 1.73 -2.75 -20.10
C PRO A 149 2.24 -2.69 -18.64
N GLU A 150 3.55 -2.84 -18.47
CA GLU A 150 4.21 -2.55 -17.20
C GLU A 150 3.91 -1.10 -16.76
N PHE A 151 3.64 -0.92 -15.47
CA PHE A 151 3.43 0.41 -14.93
C PHE A 151 4.71 1.24 -15.01
N PRO A 152 4.66 2.45 -15.60
CA PRO A 152 5.81 3.33 -15.60
C PRO A 152 6.10 3.85 -14.18
N ASP A 153 7.35 4.24 -13.94
CA ASP A 153 7.73 4.92 -12.70
C ASP A 153 7.13 6.34 -12.67
N PHE A 154 5.97 6.49 -12.03
CA PHE A 154 5.30 7.78 -11.80
C PHE A 154 6.07 8.67 -10.80
N GLU A 155 7.08 8.12 -10.13
CA GLU A 155 7.90 8.80 -9.15
C GLU A 155 9.29 9.16 -9.72
N GLU A 156 9.45 9.24 -11.04
CA GLU A 156 10.75 9.58 -11.64
C GLU A 156 11.21 11.00 -11.27
N GLY A 157 10.28 11.97 -11.23
CA GLY A 157 10.55 13.35 -10.80
C GLY A 157 10.75 13.53 -9.29
N SER A 158 10.66 12.46 -8.50
CA SER A 158 10.59 12.49 -7.04
C SER A 158 11.87 12.97 -6.34
N TYR A 159 13.03 12.74 -6.95
CA TYR A 159 14.32 12.94 -6.29
C TYR A 159 14.58 14.38 -5.82
N ALA A 160 14.10 15.37 -6.59
CA ALA A 160 14.22 16.78 -6.23
C ALA A 160 13.33 17.19 -5.03
N PHE A 161 12.39 16.33 -4.62
CA PHE A 161 11.38 16.58 -3.59
C PHE A 161 11.42 15.53 -2.48
N LYS A 162 12.62 15.01 -2.19
CA LYS A 162 12.85 13.90 -1.25
C LYS A 162 12.21 14.14 0.12
N ASP A 163 12.36 15.34 0.67
CA ASP A 163 11.85 15.66 2.01
C ASP A 163 10.32 15.73 2.02
N GLU A 164 9.70 16.27 0.98
CA GLU A 164 8.25 16.27 0.78
C GLU A 164 7.71 14.84 0.72
N ILE A 165 8.38 13.95 -0.02
CA ILE A 165 7.97 12.55 -0.13
C ILE A 165 8.07 11.83 1.21
N ILE A 166 9.17 12.02 1.94
CA ILE A 166 9.35 11.43 3.28
C ILE A 166 8.24 11.94 4.22
N ASN A 167 7.88 13.22 4.15
CA ASN A 167 6.75 13.78 4.90
C ASN A 167 5.42 13.12 4.48
N SER A 168 5.11 13.05 3.19
CA SER A 168 3.86 12.47 2.68
C SER A 168 3.72 10.98 3.03
N VAL A 169 4.80 10.20 2.92
CA VAL A 169 4.81 8.78 3.32
C VAL A 169 4.62 8.65 4.83
N SER A 170 5.25 9.51 5.63
CA SER A 170 5.04 9.53 7.07
C SER A 170 3.59 9.85 7.44
N ASP A 171 3.01 10.91 6.88
CA ASP A 171 1.62 11.32 7.11
C ASP A 171 0.64 10.21 6.70
N TYR A 172 0.95 9.51 5.60
CA TYR A 172 0.22 8.34 5.15
C TYR A 172 0.24 7.23 6.21
N ILE A 173 1.43 6.83 6.69
CA ILE A 173 1.59 5.78 7.70
C ILE A 173 0.87 6.16 8.99
N LEU A 174 0.99 7.41 9.45
CA LEU A 174 0.29 7.90 10.65
C LEU A 174 -1.22 7.78 10.50
N THR A 175 -1.76 8.23 9.37
CA THR A 175 -3.20 8.16 9.07
C THR A 175 -3.73 6.73 9.15
N TYR A 176 -3.08 5.78 8.47
CA TYR A 176 -3.57 4.41 8.41
C TYR A 176 -3.26 3.61 9.67
N SER A 177 -2.18 3.92 10.39
CA SER A 177 -1.92 3.37 11.73
C SER A 177 -3.04 3.77 12.70
N ARG A 178 -3.48 5.03 12.67
CA ARG A 178 -4.60 5.50 13.51
C ARG A 178 -5.93 4.87 13.11
N LEU A 179 -6.19 4.72 11.81
CA LEU A 179 -7.38 3.99 11.35
C LEU A 179 -7.38 2.54 11.81
N ALA A 180 -6.26 1.82 11.72
CA ALA A 180 -6.15 0.45 12.19
C ALA A 180 -6.40 0.34 13.70
N PHE A 181 -5.71 1.18 14.50
CA PHE A 181 -5.91 1.25 15.96
C PHE A 181 -7.35 1.57 16.35
N CYS A 182 -7.99 2.49 15.61
CA CYS A 182 -9.39 2.86 15.80
C CYS A 182 -10.34 1.71 15.42
N ASN A 183 -10.05 0.99 14.33
CA ASN A 183 -10.87 -0.11 13.84
C ASN A 183 -10.97 -1.28 14.83
N GLU A 184 -9.87 -1.58 15.53
CA GLU A 184 -9.82 -2.62 16.56
C GLU A 184 -10.77 -2.33 17.75
N ARG A 185 -10.99 -1.05 18.08
CA ARG A 185 -11.75 -0.64 19.27
C ARG A 185 -13.15 -0.14 18.96
N LYS A 186 -13.31 0.53 17.82
CA LYS A 186 -14.51 1.26 17.37
C LYS A 186 -14.65 1.14 15.85
N PRO A 187 -14.99 -0.06 15.31
CA PRO A 187 -15.03 -0.32 13.87
C PRO A 187 -15.97 0.65 13.10
N GLY A 188 -17.12 1.00 13.69
CA GLY A 188 -18.03 2.00 13.09
C GLY A 188 -17.42 3.39 12.93
N ARG A 189 -16.60 3.85 13.90
CA ARG A 189 -15.86 5.13 13.80
C ARG A 189 -14.79 5.07 12.72
N ALA A 190 -14.07 3.95 12.66
CA ALA A 190 -13.07 3.73 11.62
C ALA A 190 -13.69 3.77 10.23
N GLU A 191 -14.83 3.12 10.03
CA GLU A 191 -15.51 3.13 8.74
C GLU A 191 -16.06 4.50 8.36
N ALA A 192 -16.68 5.23 9.30
CA ALA A 192 -17.12 6.60 9.06
C ALA A 192 -15.94 7.51 8.66
N THR A 193 -14.79 7.37 9.33
CA THR A 193 -13.56 8.11 9.02
C THR A 193 -13.02 7.75 7.64
N ARG A 194 -12.93 6.45 7.28
CA ARG A 194 -12.54 6.00 5.93
C ARG A 194 -13.44 6.57 4.85
N LYS A 195 -14.76 6.58 5.07
CA LYS A 195 -15.73 7.13 4.12
C LYS A 195 -15.48 8.61 3.87
N CYS A 196 -15.16 9.39 4.91
CA CYS A 196 -14.82 10.80 4.77
C CYS A 196 -13.52 11.01 3.98
N LEU A 197 -12.47 10.22 4.28
CA LEU A 197 -11.17 10.35 3.60
C LEU A 197 -11.19 10.10 2.09
N LYS A 198 -12.23 9.42 1.57
CA LYS A 198 -12.40 9.19 0.12
C LYS A 198 -12.66 10.48 -0.65
N ASN A 199 -13.41 11.41 -0.07
CA ASN A 199 -13.67 12.73 -0.64
C ASN A 199 -13.94 13.73 0.51
N PRO A 200 -12.89 14.22 1.18
CA PRO A 200 -12.99 14.93 2.45
C PRO A 200 -13.52 16.37 2.32
N PHE A 201 -13.36 17.00 1.16
CA PHE A 201 -13.82 18.36 0.89
C PHE A 201 -13.84 18.62 -0.63
N ASP A 202 -14.58 19.64 -1.06
CA ASP A 202 -14.67 20.01 -2.47
C ASP A 202 -13.32 20.47 -3.04
N GLY A 203 -12.96 19.94 -4.22
CA GLY A 203 -11.66 20.19 -4.84
C GLY A 203 -10.52 19.34 -4.28
N TYR A 204 -10.82 18.27 -3.53
CA TYR A 204 -9.79 17.33 -3.05
C TYR A 204 -8.99 16.75 -4.22
N LEU A 205 -7.69 17.06 -4.23
CA LEU A 205 -6.70 16.68 -5.25
C LEU A 205 -7.06 17.16 -6.67
N ALA A 206 -7.67 18.35 -6.79
CA ALA A 206 -8.11 18.90 -8.07
C ALA A 206 -7.00 18.99 -9.13
N LYS A 207 -5.80 19.47 -8.79
CA LYS A 207 -4.68 19.58 -9.75
C LYS A 207 -4.24 18.20 -10.25
N HIS A 208 -4.18 17.23 -9.35
CA HIS A 208 -3.93 15.84 -9.72
C HIS A 208 -5.02 15.29 -10.65
N CYS A 209 -6.30 15.53 -10.33
CA CYS A 209 -7.41 15.12 -11.20
C CYS A 209 -7.35 15.78 -12.58
N ASP A 210 -7.01 17.07 -12.65
CA ASP A 210 -6.85 17.79 -13.91
C ASP A 210 -5.70 17.23 -14.75
N ALA A 211 -4.57 16.88 -14.12
CA ALA A 211 -3.47 16.21 -14.80
C ALA A 211 -3.89 14.87 -15.42
N LEU A 212 -4.72 14.08 -14.72
CA LEU A 212 -5.26 12.83 -15.26
C LEU A 212 -6.22 13.08 -16.43
N LYS A 213 -7.19 14.00 -16.27
CA LYS A 213 -8.17 14.36 -17.31
C LYS A 213 -7.51 14.90 -18.56
N ASN A 214 -6.45 15.69 -18.42
CA ASN A 214 -5.65 16.19 -19.55
C ASN A 214 -4.97 15.07 -20.36
N CYS A 215 -4.65 13.94 -19.74
CA CYS A 215 -4.15 12.76 -20.45
C CYS A 215 -5.28 11.89 -21.01
N GLU A 216 -6.49 11.95 -20.47
CA GLU A 216 -7.66 11.26 -21.02
C GLU A 216 -8.16 11.91 -22.31
N SER A 217 -8.08 13.24 -22.40
CA SER A 217 -8.45 14.00 -23.61
C SER A 217 -7.55 13.67 -24.81
N GLN A 218 -6.31 13.25 -24.57
CA GLN A 218 -5.36 12.82 -25.59
C GLN A 218 -5.60 11.39 -26.11
N ILE A 219 -6.51 10.63 -25.49
CA ILE A 219 -6.88 9.31 -26.00
C ILE A 219 -7.71 9.49 -27.28
N PRO A 220 -7.32 8.83 -28.40
CA PRO A 220 -8.11 8.85 -29.63
C PRO A 220 -9.56 8.48 -29.36
N GLU A 221 -10.50 9.25 -29.94
CA GLU A 221 -11.93 9.12 -29.65
C GLU A 221 -12.44 7.69 -29.82
N ALA A 222 -12.04 7.01 -30.90
CA ALA A 222 -12.39 5.62 -31.20
C ALA A 222 -11.95 4.60 -30.11
N CYS A 223 -10.92 4.93 -29.33
CA CYS A 223 -10.36 4.08 -28.29
C CYS A 223 -10.75 4.51 -26.87
N ARG A 224 -11.32 5.70 -26.70
CA ARG A 224 -11.41 6.37 -25.39
C ARG A 224 -12.20 5.55 -24.38
N ALA A 225 -13.41 5.14 -24.72
CA ALA A 225 -14.28 4.38 -23.82
C ALA A 225 -13.63 3.07 -23.33
N GLN A 226 -13.06 2.29 -24.26
CA GLN A 226 -12.41 1.02 -23.94
C GLN A 226 -11.12 1.22 -23.11
N THR A 227 -10.33 2.26 -23.42
CA THR A 227 -9.12 2.61 -22.67
C THR A 227 -9.44 3.03 -21.24
N LEU A 228 -10.47 3.86 -21.05
CA LEU A 228 -10.91 4.28 -19.71
C LEU A 228 -11.55 3.12 -18.92
N GLN A 229 -12.27 2.22 -19.58
CA GLN A 229 -12.80 1.00 -18.96
C GLN A 229 -11.65 0.09 -18.49
N LEU A 230 -10.61 -0.10 -19.31
CA LEU A 230 -9.41 -0.84 -18.92
C LEU A 230 -8.72 -0.18 -17.73
N LYS A 231 -8.46 1.14 -17.79
CA LYS A 231 -7.89 1.91 -16.67
C LYS A 231 -8.68 1.69 -15.39
N LYS A 232 -10.01 1.80 -15.43
CA LYS A 232 -10.89 1.57 -14.28
C LYS A 232 -10.76 0.15 -13.74
N ALA A 233 -10.76 -0.86 -14.61
CA ALA A 233 -10.59 -2.26 -14.21
C ALA A 233 -9.22 -2.52 -13.58
N THR A 234 -8.15 -1.97 -14.16
CA THR A 234 -6.77 -1.98 -13.62
C THR A 234 -6.73 -1.37 -12.23
N CYS A 235 -7.35 -0.21 -12.03
CA CYS A 235 -7.38 0.48 -10.74
C CYS A 235 -8.17 -0.28 -9.66
N VAL A 236 -9.31 -0.89 -10.02
CA VAL A 236 -10.03 -1.77 -9.10
C VAL A 236 -9.15 -2.96 -8.69
N CYS A 237 -8.33 -3.49 -9.59
CA CYS A 237 -7.41 -4.58 -9.29
C CYS A 237 -6.23 -4.15 -8.41
N VAL A 238 -5.66 -2.97 -8.64
CA VAL A 238 -4.63 -2.38 -7.73
C VAL A 238 -5.19 -2.23 -6.31
N GLU A 239 -6.39 -1.65 -6.16
CA GLU A 239 -7.04 -1.48 -4.85
C GLU A 239 -7.38 -2.81 -4.18
N HIS A 240 -7.78 -3.82 -4.95
CA HIS A 240 -7.99 -5.18 -4.45
C HIS A 240 -6.70 -5.78 -3.90
N THR A 241 -5.60 -5.72 -4.66
CA THR A 241 -4.28 -6.22 -4.23
C THR A 241 -3.83 -5.53 -2.93
N ARG A 242 -3.98 -4.21 -2.83
CA ARG A 242 -3.68 -3.45 -1.60
C ARG A 242 -4.51 -3.93 -0.42
N SER A 243 -5.81 -4.10 -0.62
CA SER A 243 -6.74 -4.51 0.43
C SER A 243 -6.45 -5.93 0.92
N GLU A 244 -6.15 -6.85 0.00
CA GLU A 244 -5.76 -8.22 0.33
C GLU A 244 -4.41 -8.29 1.04
N LEU A 245 -3.41 -7.53 0.61
CA LEU A 245 -2.11 -7.45 1.29
C LEU A 245 -2.28 -6.94 2.73
N LYS A 246 -3.07 -5.88 2.93
CA LYS A 246 -3.40 -5.37 4.28
C LYS A 246 -4.08 -6.42 5.14
N LYS A 247 -5.08 -7.13 4.59
CA LYS A 247 -5.83 -8.17 5.30
C LYS A 247 -4.89 -9.30 5.73
N ARG A 248 -4.05 -9.79 4.82
CA ARG A 248 -3.04 -10.83 5.08
C ARG A 248 -2.05 -10.42 6.17
N LEU A 249 -1.54 -9.19 6.11
CA LEU A 249 -0.62 -8.66 7.11
C LEU A 249 -1.30 -8.46 8.48
N SER A 250 -2.58 -8.09 8.51
CA SER A 250 -3.34 -8.01 9.77
C SER A 250 -3.51 -9.39 10.45
N SER A 251 -3.50 -10.47 9.67
CA SER A 251 -3.54 -11.84 10.18
C SER A 251 -2.21 -12.30 10.80
N ILE A 252 -1.07 -11.71 10.41
CA ILE A 252 0.25 -12.06 10.98
C ILE A 252 0.26 -11.89 12.49
N ALA A 253 -0.33 -10.81 12.99
CA ALA A 253 -0.39 -10.55 14.43
C ALA A 253 -1.13 -11.64 15.20
N HIS A 254 -2.15 -12.24 14.58
CA HIS A 254 -2.88 -13.37 15.16
C HIS A 254 -2.04 -14.65 15.08
N ALA A 255 -1.46 -14.96 13.93
CA ALA A 255 -0.59 -16.13 13.76
C ALA A 255 0.63 -16.13 14.70
N ILE A 256 1.21 -14.95 14.97
CA ILE A 256 2.30 -14.78 15.95
C ILE A 256 1.82 -15.12 17.37
N ARG A 257 0.62 -14.65 17.74
CA ARG A 257 0.02 -14.93 19.05
C ARG A 257 -0.24 -16.42 19.20
N ASP A 258 -0.83 -17.05 18.19
CA ASP A 258 -1.12 -18.49 18.18
C ASP A 258 0.17 -19.32 18.33
N ALA A 259 1.26 -18.90 17.68
CA ALA A 259 2.57 -19.55 17.83
C ALA A 259 3.12 -19.42 19.27
N ALA A 260 2.86 -18.31 19.96
CA ALA A 260 3.27 -18.09 21.35
C ALA A 260 2.41 -18.87 22.35
N ASP A 261 1.09 -18.93 22.11
CA ASP A 261 0.10 -19.57 22.97
C ASP A 261 0.05 -21.10 22.80
N SER A 262 0.67 -21.64 21.75
CA SER A 262 0.83 -23.08 21.58
C SER A 262 1.59 -23.69 22.77
N ASN A 263 0.81 -24.24 23.71
CA ASN A 263 1.24 -24.83 24.98
C ASN A 263 2.03 -26.15 24.82
N ASP A 264 2.57 -26.43 23.63
CA ASP A 264 3.61 -27.44 23.42
C ASP A 264 4.90 -26.96 24.08
N ARG A 265 4.93 -26.96 25.42
CA ARG A 265 6.17 -26.95 26.21
C ARG A 265 6.88 -28.31 26.14
N GLY A 266 6.33 -29.27 25.39
CA GLY A 266 6.88 -30.60 25.20
C GLY A 266 7.88 -30.64 24.05
N ALA A 267 9.15 -30.74 24.42
CA ALA A 267 10.28 -31.23 23.63
C ALA A 267 10.59 -30.51 22.31
N ALA A 268 11.87 -30.23 22.09
CA ALA A 268 12.39 -30.13 20.73
C ALA A 268 11.92 -31.37 19.96
N SER A 269 10.92 -31.23 19.10
CA SER A 269 10.48 -32.28 18.21
C SER A 269 11.66 -32.58 17.29
N ILE A 270 12.38 -33.65 17.60
CA ILE A 270 13.42 -34.23 16.76
C ILE A 270 12.76 -34.55 15.42
N GLY A 271 12.94 -33.67 14.43
CA GLY A 271 12.45 -33.84 13.05
C GLY A 271 11.39 -32.84 12.55
N GLY A 272 10.81 -32.00 13.40
CA GLY A 272 9.94 -30.88 12.99
C GLY A 272 10.69 -29.56 13.16
N GLY A 273 10.68 -28.67 12.15
CA GLY A 273 11.34 -27.36 12.24
C GLY A 273 11.06 -26.67 13.57
N SER A 274 12.04 -25.92 14.09
CA SER A 274 11.94 -25.25 15.38
C SER A 274 10.66 -24.42 15.49
N LYS A 275 10.14 -24.13 16.69
CA LYS A 275 8.98 -23.21 16.85
C LYS A 275 9.17 -21.89 16.10
N VAL A 276 10.43 -21.45 15.97
CA VAL A 276 10.81 -20.30 15.18
C VAL A 276 10.53 -20.54 13.69
N ASP A 277 10.94 -21.68 13.13
CA ASP A 277 10.70 -22.02 11.72
C ASP A 277 9.20 -22.14 11.42
N GLN A 278 8.40 -22.68 12.34
CA GLN A 278 6.94 -22.73 12.20
C GLN A 278 6.33 -21.32 12.20
N CYS A 279 6.74 -20.46 13.14
CA CYS A 279 6.32 -19.06 13.17
C CYS A 279 6.69 -18.32 11.87
N VAL A 280 7.94 -18.47 11.41
CA VAL A 280 8.44 -17.88 10.16
C VAL A 280 7.65 -18.39 8.96
N GLY A 281 7.43 -19.70 8.87
CA GLY A 281 6.67 -20.36 7.81
C GLY A 281 5.22 -19.90 7.74
N ASN A 282 4.56 -19.77 8.90
CA ASN A 282 3.18 -19.26 9.00
C ASN A 282 3.09 -17.80 8.56
N ILE A 283 4.06 -16.95 8.92
CA ILE A 283 4.08 -15.56 8.47
C ILE A 283 4.31 -15.45 6.96
N LYS A 284 5.25 -16.23 6.42
CA LYS A 284 5.54 -16.28 4.99
C LYS A 284 4.33 -16.73 4.17
N SER A 285 3.62 -17.76 4.63
CA SER A 285 2.45 -18.27 3.90
C SER A 285 1.31 -17.24 3.83
N LEU A 286 1.15 -16.39 4.84
CA LEU A 286 0.11 -15.35 4.86
C LEU A 286 0.32 -14.28 3.78
N VAL A 287 1.56 -13.87 3.55
CA VAL A 287 1.90 -12.79 2.59
C VAL A 287 2.12 -13.26 1.17
N ARG A 288 2.12 -14.57 0.94
CA ARG A 288 2.21 -15.16 -0.40
C ARG A 288 0.86 -15.08 -1.11
N THR A 289 0.88 -14.60 -2.35
CA THR A 289 -0.26 -14.60 -3.27
C THR A 289 -0.07 -15.71 -4.32
N PRO A 290 -1.06 -15.97 -5.19
CA PRO A 290 -0.88 -16.90 -6.31
C PRO A 290 0.25 -16.51 -7.27
N THR A 291 0.65 -15.24 -7.28
CA THR A 291 1.64 -14.72 -8.24
C THR A 291 2.94 -14.25 -7.63
N ASN A 292 2.96 -13.80 -6.37
CA ASN A 292 4.14 -13.26 -5.71
C ASN A 292 4.31 -13.81 -4.29
N ASP A 293 5.56 -14.03 -3.90
CA ASP A 293 5.96 -13.98 -2.50
C ASP A 293 6.44 -12.56 -2.21
N TRP A 294 5.63 -11.77 -1.49
CA TRP A 294 5.95 -10.36 -1.25
C TRP A 294 7.19 -10.16 -0.37
N ILE A 295 7.52 -11.11 0.53
CA ILE A 295 8.78 -11.05 1.29
C ILE A 295 9.94 -11.24 0.33
N GLU A 296 9.86 -12.26 -0.52
CA GLU A 296 10.91 -12.57 -1.48
C GLU A 296 11.10 -11.44 -2.51
N VAL A 297 10.00 -10.86 -3.01
CA VAL A 297 10.03 -9.70 -3.92
C VAL A 297 10.76 -8.52 -3.30
N ILE A 298 10.43 -8.17 -2.06
CA ILE A 298 11.05 -7.04 -1.37
C ILE A 298 12.52 -7.35 -1.07
N ASP A 299 12.83 -8.52 -0.55
CA ASP A 299 14.20 -8.89 -0.19
C ASP A 299 15.11 -8.95 -1.42
N LYS A 300 14.63 -9.52 -2.53
CA LYS A 300 15.35 -9.52 -3.82
C LYS A 300 15.50 -8.11 -4.39
N ALA A 301 14.47 -7.27 -4.29
CA ALA A 301 14.57 -5.88 -4.75
C ALA A 301 15.62 -5.11 -3.93
N LEU A 302 15.60 -5.24 -2.59
CA LEU A 302 16.58 -4.61 -1.72
C LEU A 302 17.99 -5.16 -1.96
N GLU A 303 18.15 -6.46 -2.21
CA GLU A 303 19.44 -7.06 -2.51
C GLU A 303 19.99 -6.61 -3.86
N LYS A 304 19.17 -6.62 -4.91
CA LYS A 304 19.53 -6.22 -6.27
C LYS A 304 19.84 -4.73 -6.37
N CYS A 305 19.03 -3.90 -5.71
CA CYS A 305 19.08 -2.47 -5.90
C CYS A 305 20.04 -1.78 -4.94
N LEU A 306 20.22 -2.26 -3.70
CA LEU A 306 21.07 -1.58 -2.71
C LEU A 306 22.53 -2.00 -2.81
N LYS A 307 23.35 -1.15 -3.45
CA LYS A 307 24.79 -1.41 -3.61
C LYS A 307 25.57 -1.11 -2.35
N LYS A 308 25.10 -0.15 -1.53
CA LYS A 308 25.72 0.24 -0.25
C LYS A 308 24.87 -0.19 0.94
N LYS A 309 24.85 -1.48 1.26
CA LYS A 309 24.28 -1.95 2.53
C LYS A 309 25.16 -1.46 3.69
N PRO A 310 24.63 -0.77 4.71
CA PRO A 310 25.38 -0.55 5.94
C PRO A 310 25.80 -1.90 6.51
N ALA A 311 27.09 -2.08 6.78
CA ALA A 311 27.60 -3.33 7.36
C ALA A 311 26.77 -3.72 8.60
N GLY A 312 26.28 -4.97 8.63
CA GLY A 312 25.51 -5.51 9.76
C GLY A 312 24.01 -5.18 9.80
N GLN A 313 23.45 -4.41 8.86
CA GLN A 313 21.99 -4.23 8.76
C GLN A 313 21.40 -5.23 7.76
N ASN A 314 20.85 -6.34 8.25
CA ASN A 314 19.91 -7.13 7.45
C ASN A 314 18.59 -6.35 7.35
N LEU A 315 18.42 -5.66 6.22
CA LEU A 315 17.20 -4.91 5.89
C LEU A 315 16.08 -5.81 5.35
N GLY A 316 16.37 -7.08 5.09
CA GLY A 316 15.40 -8.03 4.57
C GLY A 316 14.25 -8.27 5.56
N LEU A 317 13.03 -8.31 5.04
CA LEU A 317 11.84 -8.70 5.78
C LEU A 317 11.98 -10.10 6.36
N ASP A 318 12.65 -11.03 5.67
CA ASP A 318 12.93 -12.36 6.21
C ASP A 318 13.70 -12.29 7.54
N SER A 319 14.72 -11.44 7.62
CA SER A 319 15.49 -11.27 8.86
C SER A 319 14.66 -10.66 9.98
N LEU A 320 13.77 -9.71 9.67
CA LEU A 320 12.84 -9.16 10.67
C LEU A 320 11.88 -10.23 11.19
N ILE A 321 11.34 -11.06 10.31
CA ILE A 321 10.43 -12.14 10.67
C ILE A 321 11.15 -13.13 11.60
N ASN A 322 12.37 -13.53 11.26
CA ASN A 322 13.20 -14.41 12.08
C ASN A 322 13.48 -13.83 13.48
N VAL A 323 13.94 -12.59 13.55
CA VAL A 323 14.22 -11.91 14.83
C VAL A 323 12.93 -11.72 15.64
N GLY A 324 11.84 -11.36 14.97
CA GLY A 324 10.52 -11.21 15.57
C GLY A 324 10.02 -12.50 16.19
N CYS A 325 9.99 -13.60 15.42
CA CYS A 325 9.56 -14.91 15.90
C CYS A 325 10.42 -15.39 17.09
N ARG A 326 11.75 -15.26 17.03
CA ARG A 326 12.64 -15.60 18.16
C ARG A 326 12.30 -14.80 19.41
N LYS A 327 12.07 -13.48 19.26
CA LYS A 327 11.74 -12.60 20.39
C LYS A 327 10.39 -12.93 21.00
N VAL A 328 9.37 -13.21 20.18
CA VAL A 328 8.03 -13.55 20.69
C VAL A 328 8.05 -14.87 21.44
N ILE A 329 8.72 -15.89 20.90
CA ILE A 329 8.80 -17.22 21.54
C ILE A 329 9.57 -17.15 22.87
N ALA A 330 10.59 -16.28 22.97
CA ALA A 330 11.37 -16.09 24.18
C ALA A 330 10.72 -15.13 25.19
N ASP A 331 9.69 -14.39 24.81
CA ASP A 331 9.10 -13.35 25.65
C ASP A 331 8.08 -13.92 26.64
N THR A 332 8.40 -13.84 27.92
CA THR A 332 7.51 -14.23 29.02
C THR A 332 6.61 -13.09 29.50
N THR A 333 6.82 -11.86 29.02
CA THR A 333 6.05 -10.68 29.45
C THR A 333 4.74 -10.51 28.69
N GLY A 334 4.59 -11.18 27.53
CA GLY A 334 3.44 -11.01 26.65
C GLY A 334 3.42 -9.67 25.91
N THR A 335 4.53 -8.95 25.83
CA THR A 335 4.61 -7.64 25.14
C THR A 335 5.23 -7.72 23.76
N ALA A 336 6.04 -8.75 23.49
CA ALA A 336 6.77 -8.92 22.24
C ALA A 336 5.82 -9.10 21.05
N HIS A 337 4.69 -9.79 21.23
CA HIS A 337 3.71 -9.95 20.14
C HIS A 337 3.05 -8.61 19.77
N ILE A 338 2.81 -7.73 20.75
CA ILE A 338 2.29 -6.37 20.52
C ILE A 338 3.33 -5.52 19.77
N GLN A 339 4.59 -5.59 20.21
CA GLN A 339 5.70 -4.91 19.54
C GLN A 339 5.87 -5.40 18.10
N LEU A 340 5.87 -6.72 17.89
CA LEU A 340 6.04 -7.31 16.57
C LEU A 340 4.88 -6.95 15.64
N LYS A 341 3.63 -6.99 16.15
CA LYS A 341 2.45 -6.48 15.44
C LYS A 341 2.67 -5.03 15.00
N ALA A 342 3.11 -4.14 15.90
CA ALA A 342 3.37 -2.74 15.55
C ALA A 342 4.42 -2.59 14.44
N GLY A 343 5.47 -3.44 14.46
CA GLY A 343 6.48 -3.49 13.39
C GLY A 343 5.91 -3.93 12.03
N PHE A 344 5.09 -4.97 12.00
CA PHE A 344 4.42 -5.41 10.77
C PHE A 344 3.38 -4.41 10.27
N ASP A 345 2.61 -3.78 11.18
CA ASP A 345 1.67 -2.72 10.84
C ASP A 345 2.40 -1.53 10.19
N PHE A 346 3.59 -1.19 10.67
CA PHE A 346 4.43 -0.16 10.06
C PHE A 346 4.85 -0.55 8.63
N ILE A 347 5.40 -1.76 8.44
CA ILE A 347 5.81 -2.24 7.10
C ILE A 347 4.63 -2.26 6.15
N ASN A 348 3.48 -2.76 6.62
CA ASN A 348 2.25 -2.81 5.84
C ASN A 348 1.86 -1.40 5.36
N ASN A 349 1.82 -0.43 6.26
CA ASN A 349 1.48 0.94 5.91
C ASN A 349 2.54 1.61 5.01
N LEU A 350 3.81 1.23 5.13
CA LEU A 350 4.89 1.70 4.27
C LEU A 350 4.77 1.11 2.86
N MET A 351 4.55 -0.20 2.74
CA MET A 351 4.29 -0.86 1.46
C MET A 351 3.04 -0.32 0.80
N ASP A 352 1.97 -0.14 1.57
CA ASP A 352 0.73 0.45 1.08
C ASP A 352 0.93 1.89 0.62
N ALA A 353 1.74 2.70 1.31
CA ALA A 353 2.10 4.04 0.84
C ALA A 353 2.86 3.98 -0.50
N MET A 354 3.73 2.97 -0.69
CA MET A 354 4.45 2.79 -1.97
C MET A 354 3.52 2.36 -3.09
N VAL A 355 2.58 1.46 -2.82
CA VAL A 355 1.59 1.03 -3.81
C VAL A 355 0.60 2.16 -4.12
N ASP A 356 0.17 2.96 -3.13
CA ASP A 356 -0.67 4.15 -3.33
C ASP A 356 -0.03 5.12 -4.33
N ARG A 357 1.28 5.36 -4.17
CA ARG A 357 2.06 6.24 -5.05
C ARG A 357 2.24 5.64 -6.44
N ALA A 358 2.54 4.35 -6.55
CA ALA A 358 2.57 3.65 -7.84
C ALA A 358 1.20 3.66 -8.55
N GLY A 359 0.11 3.69 -7.77
CA GLY A 359 -1.27 3.78 -8.25
C GLY A 359 -1.78 5.19 -8.57
N ARG A 360 -0.92 6.23 -8.58
CA ARG A 360 -1.34 7.63 -8.79
C ARG A 360 -2.16 7.88 -10.05
N PHE A 361 -1.95 7.08 -11.10
CA PHE A 361 -2.75 7.14 -12.34
C PHE A 361 -4.24 6.83 -12.14
N CYS A 362 -4.63 6.24 -11.00
CA CYS A 362 -6.00 5.85 -10.71
C CYS A 362 -6.91 6.98 -10.22
N GLY A 363 -6.37 8.09 -9.73
CA GLY A 363 -7.16 9.29 -9.34
C GLY A 363 -8.15 9.14 -8.19
N GLY A 364 -8.43 7.92 -7.71
CA GLY A 364 -9.44 7.69 -6.68
C GLY A 364 -10.86 8.05 -7.13
N VAL A 365 -11.81 8.02 -6.19
CA VAL A 365 -13.23 8.31 -6.49
C VAL A 365 -13.49 9.80 -6.77
N GLN A 366 -12.62 10.68 -6.27
CA GLN A 366 -12.71 12.13 -6.40
C GLN A 366 -12.38 12.65 -7.81
N CYS A 367 -11.62 11.89 -8.61
CA CYS A 367 -11.33 12.25 -9.99
C CYS A 367 -12.30 11.65 -11.01
N GLY A 368 -13.19 10.75 -10.57
CA GLY A 368 -14.10 9.97 -11.42
C GLY A 368 -15.37 10.68 -11.83
#